data_AF-A0A8S2ZET2-F1
#
_entry.id   AF-A0A8S2ZET2-F1
#
_cell.length_a   1.000
_cell.length_b   1.000
_cell.length_c   1.000
_cell.angle_alpha   90.00
_cell.angle_beta   90.00
_cell.angle_gamma   90.00
#
_symmetry.space_group_name_H-M   'P 1'
#
loop_
_entity.id
_entity.type
_entity.pdbx_description
1 polymer ?
#
loop_
_entity_poly.entity_id
_entity_poly.type
_entity_poly.pdbx_seq_one_letter_code
_entity_poly.pdbx_strand_id
1 'polypeptide(L)' 'YFNHDADPLHKVTIVPRGQALGFTAHIPSKEMYNRTRSQLLAEMDVMMGGRAAEEQIFGMDKITTGAASDFNQATKLATN' A
#
# COMPACT_ATOMS: atom_id res chain seq x y z
N TYR A 1 -13.91 -1.38 2.10
CA TYR A 1 -14.95 -0.32 2.18
C TYR A 1 -14.79 0.74 1.10
N PHE A 2 -13.58 1.22 0.78
CA PHE A 2 -13.37 2.16 -0.34
C PHE A 2 -12.82 1.50 -1.62
N ASN A 3 -12.04 0.42 -1.48
CA ASN A 3 -11.61 -0.41 -2.59
C ASN A 3 -12.20 -1.82 -2.40
N HIS A 4 -12.98 -2.30 -3.36
CA HIS A 4 -13.78 -3.54 -3.23
C HIS A 4 -12.96 -4.79 -3.51
N ASP A 5 -11.89 -4.66 -4.31
CA ASP A 5 -11.06 -5.78 -4.75
C ASP A 5 -9.75 -5.90 -3.94
N ALA A 6 -9.53 -5.01 -2.96
CA ALA A 6 -8.37 -5.06 -2.08
C ALA A 6 -8.55 -6.08 -0.95
N ASP A 7 -7.45 -6.70 -0.52
CA ASP A 7 -7.46 -7.65 0.58
C ASP A 7 -7.86 -6.99 1.92
N PRO A 8 -8.62 -7.70 2.77
CA PRO A 8 -9.05 -7.16 4.06
C PRO A 8 -7.87 -6.67 4.92
N LEU A 9 -8.05 -5.49 5.49
CA LEU A 9 -7.12 -4.92 6.44
C LEU A 9 -7.15 -5.74 7.74
N HIS A 10 -6.00 -6.22 8.18
CA HIS A 10 -5.86 -6.97 9.42
C HIS A 10 -5.30 -6.13 10.56
N LYS A 11 -4.27 -5.32 10.28
CA LYS A 11 -3.60 -4.53 11.31
C LYS A 11 -2.93 -3.29 10.74
N VAL A 12 -2.99 -2.19 11.48
CA VAL A 12 -2.19 -0.98 11.23
C VAL A 12 -1.38 -0.70 12.49
N THR A 13 -0.10 -0.36 12.32
CA THR A 13 0.75 0.05 13.45
C THR A 13 1.73 1.13 13.04
N ILE A 14 1.98 2.06 13.97
CA ILE A 14 3.02 3.09 13.88
C ILE A 14 4.22 2.77 14.77
N VAL A 15 4.23 1.56 15.36
CA VAL A 15 5.32 1.12 16.22
C VAL A 15 6.44 0.60 15.32
N PRO A 16 7.67 1.15 15.42
CA PRO A 16 8.76 0.75 14.57
C PRO A 16 9.11 -0.73 14.79
N ARG A 17 9.29 -1.47 13.70
CA ARG A 17 9.76 -2.87 13.71
C ARG A 17 10.70 -3.11 12.53
N GLY A 18 11.93 -3.51 12.85
CA GLY A 18 12.96 -3.72 11.82
C GLY A 18 13.26 -2.42 11.07
N GLN A 19 13.21 -2.46 9.74
CA GLN A 19 13.46 -1.30 8.87
C GLN A 19 12.22 -0.42 8.63
N ALA A 20 11.05 -0.82 9.15
CA ALA A 20 9.80 -0.07 8.96
C ALA A 20 9.44 0.72 10.22
N LEU A 21 9.08 2.01 10.05
CA LEU A 21 8.60 2.89 11.11
C LEU A 21 7.10 2.77 11.38
N GLY A 22 6.40 2.02 10.54
CA GLY A 22 4.99 1.68 10.64
C GLY A 22 4.67 0.63 9.56
N PHE A 23 3.57 -0.11 9.74
CA PHE A 23 3.20 -1.16 8.80
C PHE A 23 1.68 -1.38 8.76
N THR A 24 1.18 -1.66 7.56
CA THR A 24 -0.20 -2.03 7.28
C THR A 24 -0.22 -3.47 6.79
N ALA A 25 -0.84 -4.36 7.55
CA ALA A 25 -0.93 -5.78 7.25
C ALA A 25 -2.29 -6.11 6.63
N HIS A 26 -2.26 -6.78 5.47
CA HIS A 26 -3.42 -7.37 4.82
C HIS A 26 -3.35 -8.89 4.95
N ILE A 27 -4.50 -9.54 5.13
CA ILE A 27 -4.58 -11.00 5.08
C ILE A 27 -5.51 -11.38 3.93
N PRO A 28 -5.04 -12.18 2.95
CA PRO A 28 -5.87 -12.65 1.87
C PRO A 28 -7.09 -13.40 2.40
N SER A 29 -8.28 -13.05 1.89
CA SER A 29 -9.54 -13.67 2.31
C SER A 29 -9.69 -15.11 1.80
N LYS A 30 -8.98 -15.45 0.71
CA LYS A 30 -8.92 -16.78 0.10
C LYS A 30 -7.52 -17.01 -0.44
N GLU A 31 -7.13 -18.27 -0.54
CA GLU A 31 -5.90 -18.65 -1.23
C GLU A 31 -6.06 -18.34 -2.73
N MET A 32 -5.32 -17.36 -3.24
CA MET A 32 -5.42 -16.91 -4.63
C MET A 32 -4.15 -17.27 -5.39
N TYR A 33 -4.26 -18.19 -6.34
CA TYR A 33 -3.15 -18.53 -7.26
C TYR A 33 -2.98 -17.49 -8.38
N ASN A 34 -4.09 -16.88 -8.82
CA ASN A 34 -4.12 -15.89 -9.87
C ASN A 34 -4.84 -14.63 -9.37
N ARG A 35 -4.42 -13.46 -9.84
CA ARG A 35 -5.01 -12.17 -9.48
C ARG A 35 -5.57 -11.50 -10.71
N THR A 36 -6.77 -10.96 -10.58
CA THR A 36 -7.41 -10.19 -11.65
C THR A 36 -6.77 -8.81 -11.77
N ARG A 37 -6.92 -8.17 -12.93
CA ARG A 37 -6.44 -6.80 -13.15
C ARG A 37 -7.00 -5.82 -12.11
N SER A 38 -8.28 -5.96 -11.72
CA SER A 38 -8.90 -5.05 -10.76
C SER A 38 -8.30 -5.21 -9.35
N GLN A 39 -7.96 -6.43 -8.94
CA GLN A 39 -7.25 -6.69 -7.69
C GLN A 39 -5.82 -6.13 -7.69
N LEU A 40 -5.13 -6.17 -8.83
CA LEU A 40 -3.79 -5.57 -8.96
C LEU A 40 -3.85 -4.04 -8.87
N LEU A 41 -4.83 -3.42 -9.53
CA LEU A 41 -5.09 -1.98 -9.39
C LEU A 41 -5.45 -1.61 -7.96
N ALA A 42 -6.28 -2.42 -7.30
CA ALA A 42 -6.69 -2.18 -5.93
C ALA A 42 -5.51 -2.20 -4.95
N GLU A 43 -4.55 -3.09 -5.15
CA GLU A 43 -3.33 -3.12 -4.35
C GLU A 43 -2.40 -1.95 -4.65
N MET A 44 -2.28 -1.53 -5.91
CA MET A 44 -1.54 -0.31 -6.26
C MET A 44 -2.13 0.93 -5.57
N ASP A 45 -3.46 1.06 -5.55
CA ASP A 45 -4.12 2.18 -4.86
C ASP A 45 -3.78 2.20 -3.37
N VAL A 46 -3.74 1.03 -2.72
CA VAL A 46 -3.39 0.90 -1.30
C VAL A 46 -1.93 1.29 -1.06
N MET A 47 -1.00 0.79 -1.88
CA MET A 47 0.43 1.11 -1.76
C MET A 47 0.70 2.61 -1.91
N MET A 48 -0.04 3.28 -2.81
CA MET A 48 0.13 4.71 -3.06
C MET A 48 -0.58 5.61 -2.03
N GLY A 49 -1.48 5.04 -1.22
CA GLY A 49 -2.31 5.79 -0.27
C GLY A 49 -1.50 6.55 0.78
N GLY A 50 -0.40 6.00 1.28
CA GLY A 50 0.46 6.68 2.26
C GLY A 50 1.10 7.94 1.69
N ARG A 51 1.64 7.84 0.48
CA ARG A 51 2.21 8.98 -0.24
C ARG A 51 1.16 10.03 -0.58
N ALA A 52 0.00 9.61 -1.08
CA ALA A 52 -1.08 10.52 -1.41
C ALA A 52 -1.57 11.28 -0.16
N ALA A 53 -1.71 10.58 0.98
CA ALA A 53 -2.09 11.22 2.24
C ALA A 53 -1.05 12.23 2.72
N GLU A 54 0.25 11.91 2.61
CA GLU A 54 1.33 12.84 2.96
C GLU A 54 1.28 14.13 2.14
N GLU A 55 1.11 14.00 0.83
CA GLU A 55 1.01 15.16 -0.07
C GLU A 55 -0.23 16.02 0.23
N GLN A 56 -1.38 15.39 0.50
CA GLN A 56 -2.62 16.12 0.79
C GLN A 56 -2.58 16.85 2.15
N ILE A 57 -1.93 16.27 3.16
CA ILE A 57 -1.91 16.83 4.52
C ILE A 57 -0.76 17.81 4.74
N PHE A 58 0.43 17.53 4.20
CA PHE A 58 1.63 18.32 4.46
C PHE A 58 2.03 19.23 3.29
N GLY A 59 1.47 19.01 2.09
CA GLY A 59 1.80 19.74 0.88
C GLY A 59 3.04 19.19 0.16
N MET A 60 3.24 19.61 -1.09
CA MET A 60 4.30 19.06 -1.96
C MET A 60 5.72 19.27 -1.42
N ASP A 61 5.97 20.37 -0.70
CA ASP A 61 7.29 20.71 -0.19
C ASP A 61 7.75 19.86 1.00
N LYS A 62 6.82 19.13 1.64
CA LYS A 62 7.07 18.35 2.87
C LYS A 62 6.97 16.85 2.67
N ILE A 63 6.90 16.43 1.42
CA ILE A 63 6.93 15.03 1.04
C ILE A 63 8.26 14.39 1.45
N THR A 64 8.20 13.20 2.04
CA THR A 64 9.41 12.46 2.48
C THR A 64 9.74 11.28 1.57
N THR A 65 10.88 10.64 1.85
CA THR A 65 11.35 9.42 1.18
C THR A 65 10.74 8.13 1.75
N GLY A 66 9.85 8.24 2.75
CA GLY A 66 9.29 7.08 3.45
C GLY A 66 8.49 6.11 2.55
N ALA A 67 7.91 6.61 1.46
CA ALA A 67 7.14 5.81 0.50
C ALA A 67 7.99 5.04 -0.52
N ALA A 68 9.33 5.08 -0.45
CA ALA A 68 10.21 4.45 -1.44
C ALA A 68 9.99 2.93 -1.59
N SER A 69 9.71 2.24 -0.48
CA SER A 69 9.42 0.79 -0.50
C SER A 69 8.11 0.49 -1.23
N ASP A 70 7.10 1.34 -1.03
CA ASP A 70 5.78 1.18 -1.67
C ASP A 70 5.87 1.42 -3.17
N PHE A 71 6.61 2.44 -3.62
CA PHE A 71 6.87 2.68 -5.05
C PHE A 71 7.56 1.51 -5.74
N ASN A 72 8.57 0.93 -5.09
CA ASN A 72 9.29 -0.22 -5.64
C ASN A 72 8.36 -1.43 -5.80
N GLN A 73 7.48 -1.68 -4.83
CA GLN A 73 6.51 -2.77 -4.89
C GLN A 73 5.42 -2.51 -5.95
N ALA A 74 4.87 -1.29 -6.00
CA ALA A 74 3.88 -0.91 -7.00
C ALA A 74 4.42 -1.01 -8.43
N THR A 75 5.66 -0.57 -8.65
CA THR A 75 6.30 -0.67 -9.98
C THR A 75 6.46 -2.13 -10.39
N LYS A 76 6.94 -2.99 -9.47
CA LYS A 76 7.05 -4.44 -9.74
C LYS A 76 5.70 -5.07 -10.07
N LEU A 77 4.64 -4.68 -9.36
CA LEU A 77 3.29 -5.19 -9.60
C LEU A 77 2.76 -4.75 -10.96
N ALA A 78 3.06 -3.52 -11.40
CA ALA A 78 2.63 -2.99 -12.68
C ALA A 78 3.36 -3.60 -13.89
N THR A 79 4.61 -4.04 -13.71
CA THR A 79 5.43 -4.64 -14.78
C THR A 79 5.33 -6.16 -14.89
N ASN A 80 4.64 -6.81 -13.95
CA ASN A 80 4.41 -8.26 -13.93
C ASN A 80 3.41 -8.67 -15.02
#